data_AF-A0A3A4BKD6-F1
#
_entry.id   AF-A0A3A4BKD6-F1
#
_cell.length_a   1.000
_cell.length_b   1.000
_cell.length_c   1.000
_cell.angle_alpha   90.00
_cell.angle_beta   90.00
_cell.angle_gamma   90.00
#
_symmetry.space_group_name_H-M   'P 1'
#
loop_
_entity.id
_entity.type
_entity.pdbx_description
1 polymer ?
#
loop_
_entity_poly.entity_id
_entity_poly.type
_entity_poly.pdbx_seq_one_letter_code
_entity_poly.pdbx_strand_id
1 'polypeptide(L)'
;MSADEPTVLITVRLPRGARLRDAMDRLELDRDEVDVEYGLVPVDPDDGLYALRVTRAAAVRAGQRPDAEGPFADPRIEPFGPPEPREDD
;
A
#
# COMPACT_ATOMS: atom_id res chain seq x y z
N MET A 1 0.50 -13.91 5.76
CA MET A 1 0.82 -13.56 4.35
C MET A 1 2.06 -14.27 3.85
N SER A 2 2.04 -14.70 2.58
CA SER A 2 3.27 -15.07 1.85
C SER A 2 3.84 -13.82 1.17
N ALA A 3 5.17 -13.72 1.07
CA ALA A 3 5.85 -12.58 0.43
C ALA A 3 5.53 -12.39 -1.07
N ASP A 4 4.75 -13.29 -1.67
CA ASP A 4 4.40 -13.35 -3.09
C ASP A 4 2.93 -13.01 -3.37
N GLU A 5 2.10 -12.78 -2.33
CA GLU A 5 0.70 -12.41 -2.55
C GLU A 5 0.62 -10.97 -3.07
N PRO A 6 -0.07 -10.71 -4.20
CA PRO A 6 -0.11 -9.38 -4.79
C PRO A 6 -0.81 -8.39 -3.85
N THR A 7 -0.04 -7.47 -3.29
CA THR A 7 -0.53 -6.35 -2.49
C THR A 7 -0.83 -5.15 -3.38
N VAL A 8 -1.71 -4.29 -2.90
CA VAL A 8 -2.07 -3.02 -3.54
C VAL A 8 -1.97 -1.90 -2.51
N LEU A 9 -1.70 -0.69 -2.99
CA LEU A 9 -1.60 0.48 -2.15
C LEU A 9 -2.99 1.08 -1.94
N ILE A 10 -3.31 1.46 -0.70
CA ILE A 10 -4.48 2.28 -0.36
C ILE A 10 -4.03 3.46 0.50
N THR A 11 -4.86 4.49 0.56
CA THR A 11 -4.70 5.59 1.52
C THR A 11 -5.87 5.63 2.49
N VAL A 12 -5.62 6.09 3.70
CA VAL A 12 -6.62 6.23 4.77
C VAL A 12 -6.41 7.53 5.54
N ARG A 13 -7.51 8.15 5.96
CA ARG A 13 -7.48 9.34 6.83
C ARG A 13 -7.48 8.93 8.30
N LEU A 14 -6.45 9.33 9.03
CA LEU A 14 -6.23 9.04 10.46
C LEU A 14 -5.74 10.28 11.21
N PRO A 15 -5.91 10.34 12.54
CA PRO A 15 -5.31 11.39 13.36
C PRO A 15 -3.79 11.49 13.18
N ARG A 16 -3.25 12.69 13.41
CA ARG A 16 -1.81 12.93 13.37
C ARG A 16 -1.06 12.02 14.36
N GLY A 17 0.00 11.36 13.89
CA GLY A 17 0.80 10.45 14.70
C GLY A 17 0.23 9.03 14.83
N ALA A 18 -0.79 8.70 14.02
CA ALA A 18 -1.33 7.35 13.92
C ALA A 18 -0.25 6.34 13.54
N ARG A 19 -0.43 5.11 14.04
CA ARG A 19 0.43 3.95 13.80
C ARG A 19 -0.32 2.92 12.98
N LEU A 20 0.42 1.93 12.47
CA LEU A 20 -0.13 0.83 11.67
C LEU A 20 -1.33 0.15 12.35
N ARG A 21 -1.26 -0.06 13.67
CA ARG A 21 -2.35 -0.66 14.43
C ARG A 21 -3.63 0.19 14.39
N ASP A 22 -3.51 1.51 14.46
CA ASP A 22 -4.66 2.40 14.37
C ASP A 22 -5.32 2.32 12.99
N ALA A 23 -4.52 2.18 11.92
CA ALA A 23 -5.02 1.93 10.57
C ALA A 23 -5.75 0.58 10.46
N MET A 24 -5.18 -0.47 11.04
CA MET A 24 -5.79 -1.82 11.06
C MET A 24 -7.13 -1.82 11.81
N ASP A 25 -7.17 -1.23 13.00
CA ASP A 25 -8.39 -1.14 13.80
C ASP A 25 -9.47 -0.30 13.08
N ARG A 26 -9.08 0.79 12.42
CA ARG A 26 -10.00 1.68 11.68
C ARG A 26 -10.64 1.02 10.46
N LEU A 27 -9.84 0.24 9.74
CA LEU A 27 -10.23 -0.42 8.49
C LEU A 27 -10.75 -1.85 8.70
N GLU A 28 -10.69 -2.35 9.94
CA GLU A 28 -11.02 -3.72 10.33
C GLU A 28 -10.20 -4.75 9.52
N LEU A 29 -8.88 -4.53 9.51
CA LEU A 29 -7.92 -5.37 8.80
C LEU A 29 -7.24 -6.36 9.74
N ASP A 30 -7.14 -7.60 9.29
CA ASP A 30 -6.32 -8.59 9.97
C ASP A 30 -4.83 -8.40 9.66
N ARG A 31 -3.96 -8.90 10.56
CA ARG A 31 -2.50 -8.83 10.36
C ARG A 31 -2.04 -9.55 9.09
N ASP A 32 -2.76 -10.60 8.69
CA ASP A 32 -2.51 -11.32 7.44
C ASP A 32 -3.05 -10.62 6.20
N GLU A 33 -3.65 -9.43 6.36
CA GLU A 33 -4.17 -8.61 5.26
C GLU A 33 -3.40 -7.31 5.04
N VAL A 34 -2.44 -7.01 5.93
CA VAL A 34 -1.51 -5.87 5.83
C VAL A 34 -0.06 -6.33 5.62
N ASP A 35 0.65 -5.65 4.71
CA ASP A 35 2.11 -5.77 4.59
C ASP A 35 2.77 -5.01 5.76
N VAL A 36 3.10 -5.75 6.82
CA VAL A 36 3.71 -5.19 8.03
C VAL A 36 5.14 -4.69 7.83
N GLU A 37 5.84 -5.17 6.79
CA GLU A 37 7.20 -4.73 6.47
C GLU A 37 7.17 -3.37 5.76
N TYR A 38 6.17 -3.14 4.91
CA TYR A 38 5.89 -1.81 4.36
C TYR A 38 5.40 -0.85 5.46
N GLY A 39 4.49 -1.31 6.32
CA GLY A 39 3.99 -0.54 7.45
C GLY A 39 3.02 0.59 7.06
N LEU A 40 2.98 1.64 7.89
CA LEU A 40 2.14 2.82 7.67
C LEU A 40 3.03 4.00 7.29
N VAL A 41 2.82 4.55 6.09
CA VAL A 41 3.64 5.63 5.54
C VAL A 41 2.85 6.94 5.58
N PRO A 42 3.36 8.00 6.22
CA PRO A 42 2.72 9.31 6.16
C PRO A 42 2.87 9.90 4.76
N VAL A 43 1.74 10.21 4.11
CA VAL A 43 1.72 10.89 2.80
C VAL A 43 1.53 12.38 3.01
N ASP A 44 0.52 12.74 3.80
CA ASP A 44 0.28 14.10 4.27
C ASP A 44 -0.22 14.03 5.72
N PRO A 45 0.67 13.97 6.72
CA PRO A 45 0.29 13.78 8.11
C PRO A 45 -0.37 15.01 8.73
N ASP A 46 -0.27 16.19 8.10
CA ASP A 46 -0.93 17.41 8.57
C ASP A 46 -2.42 17.39 8.18
N ASP A 47 -2.76 16.82 7.02
CA ASP A 47 -4.14 16.49 6.61
C ASP A 47 -4.60 15.07 7.06
N GLY A 48 -3.75 14.36 7.80
CA GLY A 48 -4.05 13.04 8.34
C GLY A 48 -4.08 11.92 7.29
N LEU A 49 -3.42 12.09 6.15
CA LEU A 49 -3.37 11.10 5.07
C LEU A 49 -2.16 10.16 5.23
N TYR A 50 -2.46 8.85 5.25
CA TYR A 50 -1.46 7.80 5.33
C TYR A 50 -1.68 6.74 4.27
N ALA A 51 -0.61 6.11 3.82
CA ALA A 51 -0.62 4.98 2.90
C ALA A 51 -0.21 3.69 3.59
N LEU A 52 -0.80 2.58 3.14
CA LEU A 52 -0.44 1.22 3.55
C LEU A 52 -0.68 0.25 2.39
N ARG A 53 0.05 -0.86 2.41
CA ARG A 53 -0.12 -1.97 1.47
C ARG A 53 -0.98 -3.05 2.10
N VAL A 54 -1.99 -3.49 1.36
CA VAL A 54 -2.94 -4.52 1.79
C VAL A 54 -3.18 -5.54 0.69
N THR A 55 -3.76 -6.69 1.02
CA THR A 55 -4.22 -7.63 0.00
C THR A 55 -5.31 -6.98 -0.86
N ARG A 56 -5.43 -7.44 -2.11
CA ARG A 56 -6.46 -6.94 -3.02
C ARG A 56 -7.89 -7.11 -2.45
N ALA A 57 -8.15 -8.22 -1.76
CA ALA A 57 -9.44 -8.47 -1.12
C ALA A 57 -9.74 -7.47 0.00
N ALA A 58 -8.74 -7.17 0.83
CA ALA A 58 -8.83 -6.15 1.87
C ALA A 58 -9.05 -4.74 1.28
N ALA A 59 -8.35 -4.38 0.20
CA ALA A 59 -8.54 -3.09 -0.47
C ALA A 59 -9.95 -2.88 -1.00
N VAL A 60 -10.59 -3.93 -1.55
CA VAL A 60 -11.98 -3.86 -2.02
C VAL A 60 -12.94 -3.58 -0.85
N ARG A 61 -12.71 -4.18 0.32
CA ARG A 61 -13.50 -3.92 1.53
C ARG A 61 -13.23 -2.53 2.09
N ALA A 62 -11.97 -2.10 2.12
CA ALA A 62 -11.56 -0.78 2.60
C ALA A 62 -12.14 0.34 1.71
N GLY A 63 -12.14 0.18 0.39
CA GLY A 63 -12.68 1.17 -0.57
C GLY A 63 -14.20 1.39 -0.48
N GLN A 64 -14.92 0.61 0.32
CA GLN A 64 -16.33 0.88 0.66
C GLN A 64 -16.48 1.87 1.82
N ARG A 65 -15.39 2.22 2.50
CA ARG A 65 -15.38 3.17 3.61
C ARG A 65 -15.15 4.60 3.10
N PRO A 66 -15.80 5.61 3.71
CA PRO A 66 -15.66 7.01 3.30
C PRO A 66 -14.28 7.60 3.57
N ASP A 67 -13.49 6.99 4.45
CA ASP A 67 -12.18 7.47 4.89
C ASP A 67 -11.00 6.74 4.25
N ALA A 68 -11.24 5.86 3.27
CA ALA A 68 -10.21 5.16 2.53
C ALA A 68 -10.37 5.35 1.01
N GLU A 69 -9.24 5.49 0.32
CA GLU A 69 -9.17 5.66 -1.13
C GLU A 69 -8.21 4.61 -1.75
N GLY A 70 -8.49 4.23 -3.00
CA GLY A 70 -7.78 3.17 -3.71
C GLY A 70 -8.71 2.01 -4.13
N PRO A 71 -8.16 0.88 -4.63
CA PRO A 71 -6.74 0.57 -4.71
C PRO A 71 -5.98 1.37 -5.79
N PHE A 72 -4.77 1.80 -5.45
CA PHE A 72 -3.80 2.36 -6.38
C PHE A 72 -2.88 1.26 -6.91
N ALA A 73 -2.41 1.43 -8.15
CA ALA A 73 -1.45 0.52 -8.73
C ALA A 73 -0.10 0.62 -7.98
N ASP A 74 0.41 -0.51 -7.51
CA ASP A 74 1.74 -0.62 -6.89
C ASP A 74 2.56 -1.69 -7.62
N PRO A 75 2.83 -1.49 -8.92
CA PRO A 75 3.54 -2.49 -9.72
C PRO A 75 5.00 -2.61 -9.26
N ARG A 76 5.49 -3.85 -9.20
CA ARG A 76 6.92 -4.10 -9.02
C ARG A 76 7.70 -3.44 -10.15
N ILE A 77 8.69 -2.63 -9.80
CA ILE A 77 9.63 -2.08 -10.78
C ILE A 77 10.55 -3.23 -11.22
N GLU A 78 10.41 -3.66 -12.47
CA GLU A 78 11.36 -4.57 -13.10
C GLU A 78 12.62 -3.80 -13.54
N PRO A 79 13.81 -4.42 -13.46
CA PRO A 79 15.01 -3.79 -13.99
C PRO A 79 14.85 -3.51 -15.49
N PHE A 80 15.50 -2.44 -15.97
CA PHE A 80 15.68 -2.26 -17.40
C PHE A 80 16.40 -3.50 -17.95
N GLY A 81 15.93 -4.00 -19.11
CA GLY A 81 16.58 -5.10 -19.80
C GLY A 81 18.07 -4.82 -20.07
N PRO A 82 18.85 -5.84 -20.43
CA PRO A 82 20.26 -5.64 -20.76
C PRO A 82 20.41 -4.54 -21.82
N PRO A 83 21.44 -3.68 -21.71
CA PRO A 83 21.66 -2.61 -22.68
C PRO A 83 21.78 -3.21 -24.08
N GLU A 84 21.07 -2.64 -25.05
CA GLU A 84 21.21 -3.06 -26.44
C GLU A 84 22.65 -2.78 -26.90
N PRO A 85 23.31 -3.72 -27.61
CA PRO A 85 24.60 -3.45 -28.24
C PRO A 85 24.45 -2.22 -29.14
N ARG A 86 25.40 -1.27 -29.07
CA ARG A 86 25.46 -0.24 -30.10
C ARG A 86 25.77 -0.94 -31.42
N GLU A 87 24.93 -0.75 -32.44
CA GLU A 87 25.18 -1.20 -33.80
C GLU A 87 26.30 -0.36 -34.42
N ASP A 88 27.54 -0.57 -33.99
CA ASP A 88 28.75 -0.05 -34.64
C ASP A 88 29.92 -1.01 -34.34
N ASP A 89 30.07 -2.05 -35.16
CA ASP A 89 31.29 -2.87 -35.33
C ASP A 89 31.59 -3.02 -36.84
#